data_AF-A0A8H6RRB8-F1
#
_entry.id   AF-A0A8H6RRB8-F1
#
_cell.length_a   1.000
_cell.length_b   1.000
_cell.length_c   1.000
_cell.angle_alpha   90.00
_cell.angle_beta   90.00
_cell.angle_gamma   90.00
#
_symmetry.space_group_name_H-M   'P 1'
#
loop_
_entity.id
_entity.type
_entity.pdbx_description
1 polymer ?
#
loop_
_entity_poly.entity_id
_entity_poly.type
_entity_poly.pdbx_seq_one_letter_code
_entity_poly.pdbx_strand_id
1 'polypeptide(L)'
;MVFGPIPNREYHEGFMRKAIEMAQFALASDETPVGCVFVHNGEVIGRGINEPCIMCASALRQYGIRAVYFGCLNDRFGGCGGVMNIHSDPGIDSTFPCYGGLFREEAIMLLRRFYVQENEKAPDPKPKKNRELKTEILPVTVTPTTGAPTNAAAAARAIAAAKAPVPQLAPIPTPVLGAQNATQKSAPVAATPLATPSIEQPTGSSKPSG
;
A
#
# COMPACT_ATOMS: atom_id res chain seq x y z
N MET A 1 -4.88 -15.30 -10.19
CA MET A 1 -4.14 -16.03 -9.14
C MET A 1 -2.85 -15.28 -8.90
N VAL A 2 -2.53 -14.95 -7.65
CA VAL A 2 -1.42 -14.04 -7.31
C VAL A 2 -0.11 -14.78 -7.05
N PHE A 3 -0.19 -16.02 -6.57
CA PHE A 3 0.95 -16.93 -6.46
C PHE A 3 0.94 -17.91 -7.63
N GLY A 4 1.84 -17.68 -8.58
CA GLY A 4 2.00 -18.45 -9.80
C GLY A 4 3.37 -18.20 -10.42
N PRO A 5 3.66 -18.73 -11.61
CA PRO A 5 4.95 -18.50 -12.27
C PRO A 5 5.15 -17.00 -12.53
N ILE A 6 6.28 -16.47 -12.05
CA ILE A 6 6.67 -15.08 -12.22
C ILE A 6 7.46 -14.96 -13.52
N PRO A 7 6.98 -14.16 -14.51
CA PRO A 7 7.72 -13.97 -15.76
C PRO A 7 9.04 -13.27 -15.46
N ASN A 8 10.15 -13.72 -16.08
CA ASN A 8 11.48 -13.13 -15.91
C ASN A 8 11.87 -12.89 -14.44
N ARG A 9 11.73 -13.93 -13.59
CA ARG A 9 11.86 -13.82 -12.14
C ARG A 9 13.15 -13.12 -11.68
N GLU A 10 14.29 -13.51 -12.25
CA GLU A 10 15.61 -12.97 -11.90
C GLU A 10 15.68 -11.44 -12.10
N TYR A 11 15.12 -10.93 -13.18
CA TYR A 11 15.02 -9.50 -13.44
C TYR A 11 14.22 -8.79 -12.34
N HIS A 12 13.08 -9.35 -11.91
CA HIS A 12 12.27 -8.76 -10.85
C HIS A 12 12.91 -8.92 -9.47
N GLU A 13 13.66 -9.98 -9.22
CA GLU A 13 14.41 -10.17 -7.97
C GLU A 13 15.44 -9.06 -7.74
N GLY A 14 16.12 -8.61 -8.80
CA GLY A 14 17.06 -7.49 -8.72
C GLY A 14 16.40 -6.19 -8.22
N PHE A 15 15.18 -5.89 -8.66
CA PHE A 15 14.43 -4.74 -8.16
C PHE A 15 13.78 -5.00 -6.81
N MET A 16 13.32 -6.22 -6.55
CA MET A 16 12.75 -6.56 -5.25
C MET A 16 13.80 -6.45 -4.14
N ARG A 17 15.06 -6.77 -4.41
CA ARG A 17 16.15 -6.54 -3.47
C ARG A 17 16.29 -5.06 -3.09
N LYS A 18 16.17 -4.15 -4.05
CA LYS A 18 16.14 -2.69 -3.79
C LYS A 18 14.92 -2.27 -2.95
N ALA A 19 13.79 -2.95 -3.08
CA ALA A 19 12.61 -2.72 -2.23
C ALA A 19 12.82 -3.25 -0.81
N ILE A 20 13.48 -4.40 -0.65
CA ILE A 20 13.89 -4.94 0.66
C ILE A 20 14.88 -4.01 1.36
N GLU A 21 15.85 -3.43 0.64
CA GLU A 21 16.75 -2.41 1.19
C GLU A 21 15.97 -1.20 1.73
N MET A 22 14.94 -0.74 1.00
CA MET A 22 14.05 0.33 1.48
C MET A 22 13.25 -0.10 2.72
N ALA A 23 12.80 -1.36 2.79
CA ALA A 23 12.10 -1.89 3.96
C ALA A 23 13.02 -1.97 5.19
N GLN A 24 14.29 -2.33 5.00
CA GLN A 24 15.30 -2.32 6.05
C GLN A 24 15.59 -0.89 6.53
N PHE A 25 15.64 0.09 5.62
CA PHE A 25 15.78 1.50 5.97
C PHE A 25 14.58 2.00 6.80
N ALA A 26 13.36 1.63 6.43
CA ALA A 26 12.17 1.94 7.21
C ALA A 26 12.24 1.33 8.61
N LEU A 27 12.62 0.04 8.73
CA LEU A 27 12.80 -0.62 10.02
C LEU A 27 13.80 0.12 10.92
N ALA A 28 14.93 0.56 10.35
CA ALA A 28 15.96 1.29 11.07
C ALA A 28 15.53 2.70 11.49
N SER A 29 14.47 3.23 10.87
CA SER A 29 13.89 4.55 11.16
C SER A 29 12.66 4.49 12.08
N ASP A 30 12.42 3.34 12.73
CA ASP A 30 11.21 3.03 13.52
C ASP A 30 9.89 3.13 12.73
N GLU A 31 9.95 2.97 11.41
CA GLU A 31 8.78 2.95 10.53
C GLU A 31 8.40 1.52 10.15
N THR A 32 7.15 1.33 9.72
CA THR A 32 6.68 -0.01 9.31
C THR A 32 7.54 -0.49 8.12
N PRO A 33 8.15 -1.69 8.19
CA PRO A 33 9.21 -2.09 7.26
C PRO A 33 8.64 -2.62 5.95
N VAL A 34 8.08 -1.71 5.17
CA VAL A 34 7.64 -1.99 3.81
C VAL A 34 8.32 -1.01 2.88
N GLY A 35 8.97 -1.54 1.84
CA GLY A 35 9.60 -0.76 0.80
C GLY A 35 8.99 -1.06 -0.57
N CYS A 36 8.99 -0.07 -1.45
CA CYS A 36 8.55 -0.22 -2.84
C CYS A 36 9.49 0.54 -3.78
N VAL A 37 9.59 0.04 -5.02
CA VAL A 37 10.31 0.70 -6.12
C VAL A 37 9.39 0.75 -7.33
N PHE A 38 9.38 1.88 -8.02
CA PHE A 38 8.72 2.05 -9.31
C PHE A 38 9.76 1.88 -10.41
N VAL A 39 9.50 0.98 -11.35
CA VAL A 39 10.43 0.64 -12.43
C VAL A 39 9.81 1.01 -13.77
N HIS A 40 10.56 1.74 -14.58
CA HIS A 40 10.19 2.13 -15.92
C HIS A 40 11.40 1.99 -16.84
N ASN A 41 11.25 1.31 -17.98
CA ASN A 41 12.35 1.06 -18.93
C ASN A 41 13.61 0.40 -18.33
N GLY A 42 13.46 -0.47 -17.34
CA GLY A 42 14.60 -1.11 -16.67
C GLY A 42 15.28 -0.26 -15.61
N GLU A 43 14.76 0.95 -15.35
CA GLU A 43 15.33 1.88 -14.39
C GLU A 43 14.36 2.15 -13.25
N VAL A 44 14.91 2.38 -12.06
CA VAL A 44 14.11 2.78 -10.90
C VAL A 44 13.82 4.28 -11.01
N ILE A 45 12.56 4.64 -11.21
CA ILE A 45 12.10 6.03 -11.33
C ILE A 45 11.57 6.61 -10.01
N GLY A 46 11.32 5.74 -9.03
CA GLY A 46 10.78 6.15 -7.74
C GLY A 46 10.98 5.08 -6.68
N ARG A 47 11.06 5.51 -5.43
CA ARG A 47 11.13 4.64 -4.25
C ARG A 47 10.16 5.16 -3.22
N GLY A 48 9.61 4.25 -2.44
CA GLY A 48 8.72 4.60 -1.34
C GLY A 48 8.84 3.59 -0.22
N ILE A 49 8.30 3.99 0.92
CA ILE A 49 8.03 3.11 2.04
C ILE A 49 6.50 3.03 2.21
N ASN A 50 5.98 1.88 2.63
CA ASN A 50 4.57 1.44 2.70
C ASN A 50 4.07 0.52 1.55
N GLU A 51 3.20 -0.44 1.92
CA GLU A 51 2.68 -1.52 1.07
C GLU A 51 1.48 -1.09 0.21
N PRO A 52 1.19 -1.76 -0.92
CA PRO A 52 -0.10 -1.63 -1.57
C PRO A 52 -1.27 -2.15 -0.72
N CYS A 53 -1.80 -1.31 0.17
CA CYS A 53 -3.11 -1.52 0.77
C CYS A 53 -4.23 -1.29 -0.28
N ILE A 54 -5.50 -1.45 0.12
CA ILE A 54 -6.67 -1.18 -0.73
C ILE A 54 -6.57 0.19 -1.43
N MET A 55 -6.15 1.24 -0.72
CA MET A 55 -5.97 2.59 -1.28
C MET A 55 -4.90 2.61 -2.39
N CYS A 56 -3.73 2.05 -2.11
CA CYS A 56 -2.64 2.01 -3.07
C CYS A 56 -2.98 1.14 -4.28
N ALA A 57 -3.65 0.01 -4.08
CA ALA A 57 -4.13 -0.84 -5.17
C ALA A 57 -5.08 -0.06 -6.09
N SER A 58 -6.02 0.72 -5.53
CA SER A 58 -6.90 1.59 -6.31
C SER A 58 -6.12 2.67 -7.08
N ALA A 59 -5.20 3.37 -6.41
CA ALA A 59 -4.38 4.40 -7.04
C ALA A 59 -3.56 3.83 -8.21
N LEU A 60 -2.96 2.64 -8.04
CA LEU A 60 -2.20 1.96 -9.09
C LEU A 60 -3.04 1.63 -10.33
N ARG A 61 -4.35 1.37 -10.17
CA ARG A 61 -5.25 1.18 -11.31
C ARG A 61 -5.52 2.48 -12.06
N GLN A 62 -5.71 3.58 -11.33
CA GLN A 62 -5.91 4.91 -11.91
C GLN A 62 -4.68 5.38 -12.68
N TYR A 63 -3.48 5.10 -12.16
CA TYR A 63 -2.22 5.39 -12.84
C TYR A 63 -1.90 4.42 -13.99
N GLY A 64 -2.67 3.35 -14.17
CA GLY A 64 -2.45 2.39 -15.25
C GLY A 64 -1.14 1.61 -15.12
N ILE A 65 -0.77 1.18 -13.90
CA ILE A 65 0.43 0.35 -13.71
C ILE A 65 0.30 -0.97 -14.49
N ARG A 66 1.40 -1.41 -15.10
CA ARG A 66 1.36 -2.62 -15.94
C ARG A 66 1.38 -3.94 -15.16
N ALA A 67 1.98 -3.94 -13.98
CA ALA A 67 2.10 -5.12 -13.13
C ALA A 67 2.58 -4.72 -11.73
N VAL A 68 2.24 -5.54 -10.73
CA VAL A 68 2.77 -5.42 -9.37
C VAL A 68 3.45 -6.73 -8.98
N TYR A 69 4.65 -6.61 -8.41
CA TYR A 69 5.41 -7.72 -7.84
C TYR A 69 5.61 -7.44 -6.36
N PHE A 70 5.37 -8.43 -5.49
CA PHE A 70 5.49 -8.25 -4.04
C PHE A 70 6.00 -9.50 -3.34
N GLY A 71 6.45 -9.34 -2.09
CA GLY A 71 7.02 -10.43 -1.30
C GLY A 71 5.97 -11.26 -0.56
N CYS A 72 5.45 -10.74 0.55
CA CYS A 72 4.41 -11.38 1.33
C CYS A 72 3.07 -10.66 1.19
N LEU A 73 1.97 -11.38 1.44
CA LEU A 73 0.64 -10.77 1.53
C LEU A 73 0.48 -10.00 2.84
N ASN A 74 -0.48 -9.07 2.82
CA ASN A 74 -0.96 -8.36 3.99
C ASN A 74 -2.36 -8.80 4.36
N ASP A 75 -2.41 -9.53 5.47
CA ASP A 75 -3.63 -10.17 5.98
C ASP A 75 -4.64 -9.16 6.55
N ARG A 76 -4.23 -7.91 6.82
CA ARG A 76 -5.07 -6.90 7.46
C ARG A 76 -5.64 -5.88 6.48
N PHE A 77 -4.87 -5.48 5.47
CA PHE A 77 -5.24 -4.40 4.56
C PHE A 77 -4.87 -4.66 3.09
N GLY A 78 -4.44 -5.88 2.73
CA GLY A 78 -3.95 -6.18 1.39
C GLY A 78 -5.00 -6.03 0.29
N GLY A 79 -4.74 -5.15 -0.68
CA GLY A 79 -5.60 -4.92 -1.86
C GLY A 79 -5.30 -5.83 -3.07
N CYS A 80 -4.25 -6.64 -2.97
CA CYS A 80 -3.78 -7.56 -4.01
C CYS A 80 -4.00 -9.03 -3.64
N GLY A 81 -5.14 -9.36 -3.02
CA GLY A 81 -5.52 -10.73 -2.66
C GLY A 81 -5.28 -11.15 -1.21
N GLY A 82 -4.85 -10.22 -0.35
CA GLY A 82 -4.82 -10.45 1.09
C GLY A 82 -6.22 -10.36 1.71
N VAL A 83 -6.84 -9.18 1.60
CA VAL A 83 -8.21 -8.91 2.09
C VAL A 83 -9.19 -8.75 0.94
N MET A 84 -8.80 -7.97 -0.08
CA MET A 84 -9.62 -7.72 -1.27
C MET A 84 -8.80 -7.88 -2.54
N ASN A 85 -9.48 -8.13 -3.65
CA ASN A 85 -8.88 -8.27 -4.97
C ASN A 85 -9.10 -7.03 -5.84
N ILE A 86 -8.69 -5.86 -5.33
CA ILE A 86 -8.88 -4.58 -6.02
C ILE A 86 -8.19 -4.59 -7.37
N HIS A 87 -7.01 -5.20 -7.49
CA HIS A 87 -6.25 -5.29 -8.75
C HIS A 87 -6.99 -5.98 -9.92
N SER A 88 -7.95 -6.86 -9.64
CA SER A 88 -8.64 -7.69 -10.66
C SER A 88 -10.15 -7.45 -10.78
N ASP A 89 -10.72 -6.56 -9.96
CA ASP A 89 -12.16 -6.28 -9.96
C ASP A 89 -12.58 -5.59 -11.27
N PRO A 90 -13.45 -6.18 -12.11
CA PRO A 90 -13.85 -5.56 -13.38
C PRO A 90 -14.72 -4.32 -13.22
N GLY A 91 -15.30 -4.06 -12.05
CA GLY A 91 -16.19 -2.93 -11.78
C GLY A 91 -15.51 -1.59 -11.50
N ILE A 92 -14.17 -1.53 -11.51
CA ILE A 92 -13.39 -0.32 -11.25
C ILE A 92 -12.61 0.07 -12.55
N ASP A 93 -11.41 0.65 -12.45
CA ASP A 93 -10.57 1.12 -13.58
C ASP A 93 -9.94 -0.03 -14.40
N SER A 94 -8.80 0.19 -15.06
CA SER A 94 -8.06 -0.92 -15.72
C SER A 94 -7.50 -1.91 -14.69
N THR A 95 -7.53 -3.21 -14.99
CA THR A 95 -6.95 -4.26 -14.14
C THR A 95 -5.45 -4.41 -14.40
N PHE A 96 -4.72 -4.93 -13.42
CA PHE A 96 -3.30 -5.26 -13.57
C PHE A 96 -2.95 -6.62 -12.95
N PRO A 97 -1.98 -7.35 -13.53
CA PRO A 97 -1.49 -8.60 -12.95
C PRO A 97 -0.66 -8.36 -11.69
N CYS A 98 -0.85 -9.25 -10.70
CA CYS A 98 -0.11 -9.27 -9.45
C CYS A 98 0.66 -10.58 -9.31
N TYR A 99 1.92 -10.48 -8.89
CA TYR A 99 2.81 -11.62 -8.66
C TYR A 99 3.41 -11.55 -7.25
N GLY A 100 2.99 -12.46 -6.39
CA GLY A 100 3.47 -12.56 -5.01
C GLY A 100 4.57 -13.59 -4.83
N GLY A 101 5.33 -13.48 -3.73
CA GLY A 101 6.27 -14.52 -3.27
C GLY A 101 7.75 -14.21 -3.49
N LEU A 102 8.12 -13.01 -3.95
CA LEU A 102 9.53 -12.64 -4.10
C LEU A 102 10.15 -12.23 -2.76
N PHE A 103 11.16 -12.95 -2.27
CA PHE A 103 11.76 -12.69 -0.94
C PHE A 103 10.71 -12.69 0.20
N ARG A 104 9.71 -13.58 0.10
CA ARG A 104 8.60 -13.65 1.06
C ARG A 104 9.08 -13.82 2.49
N GLU A 105 9.99 -14.76 2.71
CA GLU A 105 10.48 -15.11 4.04
C GLU A 105 11.19 -13.91 4.68
N GLU A 106 11.99 -13.20 3.89
CA GLU A 106 12.71 -12.01 4.33
C GLU A 106 11.74 -10.87 4.68
N ALA A 107 10.74 -10.62 3.84
CA ALA A 107 9.71 -9.60 4.10
C ALA A 107 8.92 -9.89 5.39
N ILE A 108 8.54 -11.15 5.62
CA ILE A 108 7.86 -11.57 6.86
C ILE A 108 8.76 -11.36 8.07
N MET A 109 10.05 -11.70 7.96
CA MET A 109 11.00 -11.52 9.06
C MET A 109 11.19 -10.05 9.43
N LEU A 110 11.23 -9.14 8.46
CA LEU A 110 11.29 -7.70 8.72
C LEU A 110 10.07 -7.22 9.51
N LEU A 111 8.87 -7.59 9.08
CA LEU A 111 7.63 -7.24 9.79
C LEU A 111 7.59 -7.83 11.21
N ARG A 112 7.99 -9.09 11.38
CA ARG A 112 8.04 -9.71 12.72
C ARG A 112 9.02 -9.00 13.64
N ARG A 113 10.20 -8.60 13.15
CA ARG A 113 11.17 -7.80 13.90
C ARG A 113 10.55 -6.48 14.38
N PHE A 114 9.86 -5.76 13.50
CA PHE A 114 9.17 -4.51 13.85
C PHE A 114 8.13 -4.69 14.97
N TYR A 115 7.33 -5.76 14.95
CA TYR A 115 6.30 -5.96 15.97
C TYR A 115 6.81 -6.46 17.32
N VAL A 116 7.98 -7.13 17.33
CA VAL A 116 8.68 -7.58 18.54
C VAL A 116 9.41 -6.41 19.22
N GLN A 117 9.90 -5.44 18.45
CA GLN A 117 10.49 -4.22 19.02
C GLN A 117 9.48 -3.49 19.94
N GLU A 118 10.01 -2.94 21.04
CA GLU A 118 9.25 -2.07 21.93
C GLU A 118 9.15 -0.69 21.31
N ASN A 119 7.95 -0.09 21.34
CA ASN A 119 7.76 1.26 20.85
C ASN A 119 8.11 2.23 21.97
N GLU A 120 9.36 2.70 22.00
CA GLU A 120 9.83 3.68 22.99
C GLU A 120 9.09 5.03 22.90
N LYS A 121 8.46 5.33 21.75
CA LYS A 121 7.68 6.56 21.52
C LYS A 121 6.24 6.46 22.04
N ALA A 122 5.82 5.32 22.59
CA ALA A 122 4.48 5.16 23.14
C ALA A 122 4.32 5.98 24.45
N PRO A 123 3.20 6.72 24.64
CA PRO A 123 2.97 7.52 25.85
C PRO A 123 3.01 6.72 27.16
N ASP A 124 2.68 5.44 27.09
CA ASP A 124 2.83 4.47 28.18
C ASP A 124 3.39 3.17 27.58
N PRO A 125 4.73 2.99 27.58
CA PRO A 125 5.38 1.84 26.97
C PRO A 125 5.06 0.58 27.78
N LYS A 126 4.05 -0.17 27.33
CA LYS A 126 3.73 -1.48 27.90
C LYS A 126 4.85 -2.45 27.53
N PRO A 127 5.61 -2.99 28.51
CA PRO A 127 6.71 -3.89 28.22
C PRO A 127 6.17 -5.16 27.55
N LYS A 128 6.67 -5.48 26.34
CA LYS A 128 6.22 -6.64 25.55
C LYS A 128 7.04 -7.89 25.91
N LYS A 129 7.26 -8.14 27.20
CA LYS A 129 8.19 -9.14 27.76
C LYS A 129 7.99 -10.61 27.32
N ASN A 130 6.93 -10.94 26.58
CA ASN A 130 6.60 -12.32 26.20
C ASN A 130 6.35 -12.54 24.70
N ARG A 131 6.77 -11.60 23.84
CA ARG A 131 6.68 -11.78 22.38
C ARG A 131 8.01 -12.28 21.82
N GLU A 132 8.16 -13.60 21.79
CA GLU A 132 9.29 -14.23 21.09
C GLU A 132 9.15 -14.06 19.57
N LEU A 133 10.28 -13.79 18.90
CA LEU A 133 10.34 -13.75 17.45
C LEU A 133 10.17 -15.16 16.89
N LYS A 134 8.97 -15.50 16.42
CA LYS A 134 8.77 -16.73 15.66
C LYS A 134 9.59 -16.65 14.39
N THR A 135 10.54 -17.56 14.20
CA THR A 135 11.37 -17.65 12.99
C THR A 135 10.78 -18.61 11.96
N GLU A 136 9.91 -19.51 12.38
CA GLU A 136 9.23 -20.45 11.50
C GLU A 136 8.19 -19.73 10.62
N ILE A 137 8.34 -19.88 9.32
CA ILE A 137 7.41 -19.35 8.32
C ILE A 137 6.79 -20.54 7.62
N LEU A 138 5.48 -20.71 7.81
CA LEU A 138 4.77 -21.79 7.13
C LEU A 138 4.85 -21.59 5.61
N PRO A 139 5.06 -22.66 4.84
CA PRO A 139 5.02 -22.59 3.39
C PRO A 139 3.63 -22.14 2.95
N VAL A 140 3.55 -21.32 1.90
CA VAL A 140 2.26 -21.02 1.27
C VAL A 140 1.77 -22.33 0.67
N THR A 141 0.66 -22.88 1.18
CA THR A 141 -0.03 -23.96 0.48
C THR A 141 -0.54 -23.38 -0.83
N VAL A 142 0.09 -23.75 -1.93
CA VAL A 142 -0.44 -23.49 -3.26
C VAL A 142 -1.64 -24.42 -3.42
N THR A 143 -2.78 -24.08 -2.83
CA THR A 143 -4.02 -24.76 -3.17
C THR A 143 -4.38 -24.31 -4.59
N PRO A 144 -4.44 -25.23 -5.58
CA PRO A 144 -5.03 -24.90 -6.85
C PRO A 144 -6.51 -24.63 -6.56
N THR A 145 -6.90 -23.36 -6.46
CA THR A 145 -8.31 -23.03 -6.55
C THR A 145 -8.71 -23.41 -7.96
N THR A 146 -9.53 -24.45 -8.08
CA THR A 146 -10.16 -24.94 -9.30
C THR A 146 -11.07 -23.85 -9.86
N GLY A 147 -10.44 -22.88 -10.50
CA GLY A 147 -11.03 -21.79 -11.25
C GLY A 147 -9.99 -21.43 -12.29
N ALA A 148 -9.85 -22.28 -13.30
CA ALA A 148 -9.01 -22.02 -14.45
C ALA A 148 -9.36 -20.65 -15.04
N PRO A 149 -8.44 -19.67 -15.12
CA PRO A 149 -8.58 -18.63 -16.11
C PRO A 149 -8.15 -19.25 -17.43
N THR A 150 -9.13 -19.60 -18.27
CA THR A 150 -8.97 -20.16 -19.62
C THR A 150 -8.21 -19.29 -20.62
N ASN A 151 -7.63 -18.16 -20.21
CA ASN A 151 -7.13 -17.19 -21.18
C ASN A 151 -5.61 -17.13 -21.18
N ALA A 152 -5.00 -18.02 -21.98
CA ALA A 152 -3.63 -17.86 -22.52
C ALA A 152 -3.39 -16.44 -23.09
N ALA A 153 -4.45 -15.72 -23.47
CA ALA A 153 -4.44 -14.32 -23.89
C ALA A 153 -4.00 -13.33 -22.79
N ALA A 154 -4.23 -13.60 -21.50
CA ALA A 154 -3.81 -12.70 -20.41
C ALA A 154 -2.30 -12.80 -20.16
N ALA A 155 -1.74 -14.01 -20.20
CA ALA A 155 -0.31 -14.25 -20.14
C ALA A 155 0.41 -13.69 -21.39
N ALA A 156 -0.18 -13.86 -22.58
CA ALA A 156 0.33 -13.28 -23.82
C ALA A 156 0.29 -11.75 -23.81
N ARG A 157 -0.75 -11.13 -23.24
CA ARG A 157 -0.82 -9.66 -23.04
C ARG A 157 0.23 -9.14 -22.07
N ALA A 158 0.54 -9.86 -20.99
CA ALA A 158 1.59 -9.46 -20.05
C ALA A 158 2.99 -9.50 -20.69
N ILE A 159 3.27 -10.52 -21.50
CA ILE A 159 4.54 -10.64 -22.25
C ILE A 159 4.62 -9.59 -23.37
N ALA A 160 3.52 -9.33 -24.08
CA ALA A 160 3.45 -8.29 -25.10
C ALA A 160 3.57 -6.87 -24.51
N ALA A 161 2.96 -6.61 -23.34
CA ALA A 161 3.07 -5.34 -22.64
C ALA A 161 4.47 -5.09 -22.02
N ALA A 162 5.24 -6.15 -21.77
CA ALA A 162 6.65 -6.06 -21.39
C ALA A 162 7.58 -5.81 -22.59
N LYS A 163 7.14 -6.12 -23.82
CA LYS A 163 7.90 -5.94 -25.09
C LYS A 163 7.46 -4.75 -25.95
N ALA A 164 6.28 -4.18 -25.70
CA ALA A 164 5.82 -3.01 -26.43
C ALA A 164 6.67 -1.77 -26.08
N PRO A 165 7.04 -0.93 -27.05
CA PRO A 165 7.71 0.34 -26.76
C PRO A 165 6.79 1.17 -25.86
N VAL A 166 7.38 1.73 -24.81
CA VAL A 166 6.67 2.59 -23.87
C VAL A 166 6.03 3.75 -24.62
N PRO A 167 4.70 3.94 -24.53
CA PRO A 167 4.10 5.18 -24.98
C PRO A 167 4.67 6.29 -24.10
N GLN A 168 5.31 7.26 -24.74
CA GLN A 168 5.92 8.39 -24.08
C GLN A 168 4.83 9.16 -23.33
N LEU A 169 4.92 9.17 -22.00
CA LEU A 169 4.02 9.95 -21.17
C LEU A 169 4.18 11.41 -21.59
N ALA A 170 3.07 12.07 -21.96
CA ALA A 170 3.09 13.49 -22.22
C ALA A 170 3.64 14.21 -20.98
N PRO A 171 4.52 15.21 -21.14
CA PRO A 171 5.07 15.95 -20.01
C PRO A 171 3.93 16.50 -19.15
N ILE A 172 4.01 16.24 -17.84
CA ILE A 172 3.11 16.83 -16.85
C ILE A 172 3.22 18.35 -17.01
N PRO A 173 2.14 19.09 -17.26
CA PRO A 173 2.20 20.54 -17.38
C PRO A 173 2.77 21.11 -16.07
N THR A 174 3.89 21.82 -16.18
CA THR A 174 4.49 22.56 -15.06
C THR A 174 3.42 23.48 -14.48
N PRO A 175 3.18 23.48 -13.16
CA PRO A 175 2.30 24.48 -12.57
C PRO A 175 2.94 25.84 -12.82
N VAL A 176 2.32 26.63 -13.69
CA VAL A 176 2.72 28.02 -13.93
C VAL A 176 2.36 28.76 -12.66
N LEU A 177 3.36 29.05 -11.83
CA LEU A 177 3.21 29.97 -10.72
C LEU A 177 2.95 31.35 -11.33
N GLY A 178 1.68 31.65 -11.58
CA GLY A 178 1.26 32.94 -12.10
C GLY A 178 1.62 34.01 -11.09
N ALA A 179 2.62 34.83 -11.43
CA ALA A 179 2.84 36.11 -10.79
C ALA A 179 1.61 37.00 -11.07
N GLN A 180 0.62 36.95 -10.18
CA GLN A 180 -0.47 37.92 -10.17
C GLN A 180 -0.07 39.07 -9.24
N ASN A 181 0.17 40.20 -9.88
CA ASN A 181 0.51 41.48 -9.28
C ASN A 181 -0.42 41.87 -8.13
N ALA A 182 0.19 42.46 -7.11
CA ALA A 182 -0.46 43.14 -6.01
C ALA A 182 -1.40 44.24 -6.52
N THR A 183 -2.71 44.05 -6.37
CA THR A 183 -3.71 45.10 -6.11
C THR A 183 -5.09 44.46 -5.87
N GLN A 184 -5.32 43.91 -4.69
CA GLN A 184 -6.68 43.81 -4.15
C GLN A 184 -6.66 44.25 -2.70
N LYS A 185 -7.44 45.30 -2.41
CA LYS A 185 -7.64 45.90 -1.10
C LYS A 185 -8.10 44.83 -0.10
N SER A 186 -7.43 44.77 1.04
CA SER A 186 -7.87 44.03 2.23
C SER A 186 -9.19 44.61 2.75
N ALA A 187 -10.25 43.81 2.74
CA ALA A 187 -11.40 44.00 3.61
C ALA A 187 -11.18 43.17 4.90
N PRO A 188 -11.51 43.68 6.10
CA PRO A 188 -11.27 42.96 7.34
C PRO A 188 -12.28 41.83 7.50
N VAL A 189 -11.78 40.62 7.77
CA VAL A 189 -12.61 39.46 8.14
C VAL A 189 -12.99 39.61 9.61
N ALA A 190 -14.27 39.84 9.89
CA ALA A 190 -14.81 39.80 11.25
C ALA A 190 -14.79 38.35 11.78
N ALA A 191 -14.21 38.16 12.96
CA ALA A 191 -14.21 36.87 13.65
C ALA A 191 -15.62 36.55 14.16
N THR A 192 -16.23 35.48 13.64
CA THR A 192 -17.43 34.87 14.22
C THR A 192 -16.99 33.89 15.32
N PRO A 193 -17.50 33.99 16.57
CA PRO A 193 -17.16 33.03 17.61
C PRO A 193 -17.84 31.68 17.38
N LEU A 194 -17.08 30.63 17.64
CA LEU A 194 -17.47 29.22 17.56
C LEU A 194 -18.48 28.90 18.71
N ALA A 195 -19.66 28.40 18.36
CA ALA A 195 -20.67 28.01 19.35
C ALA A 195 -20.25 26.72 20.09
N THR A 196 -20.18 26.80 21.42
CA THR A 196 -19.97 25.66 22.32
C THR A 196 -21.28 24.86 22.44
N PRO A 197 -21.28 23.52 22.33
CA PRO A 197 -22.47 22.73 22.59
C PRO A 197 -22.70 22.57 24.10
N SER A 198 -23.90 22.95 24.57
CA SER A 198 -24.34 22.73 25.95
C SER A 198 -24.68 21.25 26.18
N ILE A 199 -24.11 20.67 27.24
CA ILE A 199 -24.46 19.36 27.77
C ILE A 199 -25.72 19.51 28.63
N GLU A 200 -26.84 18.93 28.22
CA GLU A 200 -28.04 18.80 29.05
C GLU A 200 -27.86 17.64 30.05
N GLN A 201 -27.92 17.94 31.34
CA GLN A 201 -28.01 16.93 32.40
C GLN A 201 -29.47 16.45 32.55
N PRO A 202 -29.72 15.13 32.75
CA PRO A 202 -31.07 14.63 32.97
C PRO A 202 -31.54 14.94 34.41
N THR A 203 -32.55 15.80 34.53
CA THR A 203 -33.25 16.05 35.80
C THR A 203 -34.23 14.92 36.11
N GLY A 204 -34.14 14.39 37.33
CA GLY A 204 -34.92 13.24 37.79
C GLY A 204 -36.42 13.48 37.87
N SER A 205 -37.19 12.48 37.46
CA SER A 205 -38.64 12.40 37.63
C SER A 205 -38.99 11.75 38.96
N SER A 206 -39.70 12.51 39.80
CA SER A 206 -40.38 12.07 41.02
C SER A 206 -41.53 11.09 40.73
N LYS A 207 -41.60 10.00 41.50
CA LYS A 207 -42.78 9.10 41.59
C LYS A 207 -44.00 9.85 42.15
N PRO A 208 -45.23 9.58 41.67
CA PRO A 208 -46.44 9.91 42.42
C PRO A 208 -46.85 8.75 43.33
N SER A 209 -47.15 9.12 44.57
CA SER A 209 -47.90 8.35 45.57
C SER A 209 -49.40 8.38 45.25
N GLY A 210 -50.06 7.22 45.34
CA GLY A 210 -51.51 7.06 45.20
C GLY A 210 -51.88 5.64 44.85
#